data_AF-A0A3M1L0E7-F1
#
_entry.id   AF-A0A3M1L0E7-F1
#
_cell.length_a   1.000
_cell.length_b   1.000
_cell.length_c   1.000
_cell.angle_alpha   90.00
_cell.angle_beta   90.00
_cell.angle_gamma   90.00
#
_symmetry.space_group_name_H-M   'P 1'
#
loop_
_entity.id
_entity.type
_entity.pdbx_description
1 polymer ?
#
loop_
_entity_poly.entity_id
_entity_poly.type
_entity_poly.pdbx_seq_one_letter_code
_entity_poly.pdbx_strand_id
1 'polypeptide(L)'
;ATITDTGKNYNHLRFLSTKAAIGWYVLYPNKYSKKLFNFVQANLASESGWYSGYYENLEQVNQALTANNNGIILECLLYKQVGKPLLIWAGVNK
;
A
#
# COMPACT_ATOMS: atom_id res chain seq x y z
N ALA A 1 -11.00 -9.11 5.39
CA ALA A 1 -11.38 -10.49 5.01
C ALA A 1 -10.64 -10.83 3.71
N THR A 2 -10.37 -12.11 3.48
CA THR A 2 -9.74 -12.59 2.24
C THR A 2 -10.63 -13.68 1.68
N ILE A 3 -10.98 -13.57 0.40
CA ILE A 3 -11.87 -14.50 -0.29
C ILE A 3 -11.25 -14.90 -1.63
N THR A 4 -11.57 -16.10 -2.11
CA THR A 4 -11.23 -16.51 -3.48
C THR A 4 -12.21 -15.92 -4.49
N ASP A 5 -11.88 -16.06 -5.77
CA ASP A 5 -12.75 -15.79 -6.91
C ASP A 5 -14.07 -16.60 -6.87
N THR A 6 -14.04 -17.79 -6.27
CA THR A 6 -15.21 -18.64 -6.01
C THR A 6 -15.98 -18.29 -4.73
N GLY A 7 -15.58 -17.24 -4.00
CA GLY A 7 -16.25 -16.79 -2.78
C GLY A 7 -15.91 -17.58 -1.52
N LYS A 8 -14.94 -18.50 -1.57
CA LYS A 8 -14.49 -19.25 -0.39
C LYS A 8 -13.69 -18.34 0.53
N ASN A 9 -14.01 -18.38 1.82
CA ASN A 9 -13.34 -17.58 2.85
C ASN A 9 -11.96 -18.14 3.22
N TYR A 10 -10.95 -17.27 3.21
CA TYR A 10 -9.58 -17.51 3.66
C TYR A 10 -9.15 -16.44 4.66
N ASN A 11 -9.98 -16.17 5.68
CA ASN A 11 -9.71 -15.12 6.67
C ASN A 11 -8.43 -15.33 7.49
N HIS A 12 -7.86 -16.54 7.52
CA HIS A 12 -6.53 -16.78 8.09
C HIS A 12 -5.40 -16.15 7.25
N LEU A 13 -5.67 -15.82 5.98
CA LEU A 13 -4.79 -15.05 5.08
C LEU A 13 -5.22 -13.59 4.98
N ARG A 14 -5.84 -13.03 6.03
CA ARG A 14 -6.19 -11.61 6.05
C ARG A 14 -4.92 -10.76 5.90
N PHE A 15 -4.95 -9.84 4.95
CA PHE A 15 -3.75 -9.15 4.48
C PHE A 15 -3.92 -7.64 4.48
N LEU A 16 -2.96 -6.94 5.11
CA LEU A 16 -2.78 -5.51 5.00
C LEU A 16 -1.80 -5.20 3.88
N SER A 17 -2.30 -4.63 2.77
CA SER A 17 -1.45 -4.20 1.65
C SER A 17 -0.76 -2.86 1.93
N THR A 18 0.56 -2.81 1.77
CA THR A 18 1.38 -1.60 1.95
C THR A 18 0.95 -0.48 1.01
N LYS A 19 0.91 -0.74 -0.31
CA LYS A 19 0.49 0.26 -1.31
C LYS A 19 -0.92 0.79 -1.05
N ALA A 20 -1.85 -0.07 -0.62
CA ALA A 20 -3.23 0.33 -0.38
C ALA A 20 -3.33 1.22 0.88
N ALA A 21 -2.64 0.87 1.96
CA ALA A 21 -2.62 1.66 3.18
C ALA A 21 -2.01 3.05 2.98
N ILE A 22 -0.88 3.12 2.25
CA ILE A 22 -0.24 4.40 1.91
C ILE A 22 -1.14 5.23 1.00
N GLY A 23 -1.61 4.64 -0.11
CA GLY A 23 -2.46 5.34 -1.08
C GLY A 23 -3.75 5.86 -0.45
N TRP A 24 -4.41 5.06 0.39
CA TRP A 24 -5.63 5.50 1.07
C TRP A 24 -5.37 6.67 2.02
N TYR A 25 -4.31 6.63 2.84
CA TYR A 25 -4.01 7.76 3.71
C TYR A 25 -3.64 9.03 2.94
N VAL A 26 -2.90 8.90 1.83
CA VAL A 26 -2.53 10.03 0.98
C VAL A 26 -3.75 10.67 0.32
N LEU A 27 -4.66 9.86 -0.24
CA LEU A 27 -5.81 10.37 -1.01
C LEU A 27 -6.98 10.79 -0.11
N TYR A 28 -7.26 10.03 0.96
CA TYR A 28 -8.41 10.23 1.83
C TYR A 28 -8.02 10.03 3.32
N PRO A 29 -7.30 11.01 3.92
CA PRO A 29 -6.82 10.89 5.29
C PRO A 29 -7.99 10.88 6.28
N ASN A 30 -8.03 9.86 7.14
CA ASN A 30 -8.93 9.75 8.28
C ASN A 30 -8.26 8.97 9.41
N LYS A 31 -8.93 8.83 10.56
CA LYS A 31 -8.36 8.13 11.74
C LYS A 31 -7.94 6.69 11.43
N TYR A 32 -8.72 5.98 10.61
CA TYR A 32 -8.44 4.59 10.27
C TYR A 32 -7.31 4.47 9.24
N SER A 33 -7.35 5.24 8.14
CA SER A 33 -6.27 5.21 7.14
C SER A 33 -4.93 5.65 7.72
N LYS A 34 -4.93 6.62 8.65
CA LYS A 34 -3.73 7.01 9.40
C LYS A 34 -3.18 5.88 10.28
N LYS A 35 -4.04 5.09 10.92
CA LYS A 35 -3.61 3.92 11.72
C LYS A 35 -2.90 2.89 10.84
N LEU A 36 -3.46 2.59 9.68
CA LEU A 36 -2.86 1.64 8.73
C LEU A 36 -1.53 2.17 8.18
N PHE A 37 -1.49 3.45 7.78
CA PHE A 37 -0.26 4.10 7.31
C PHE A 37 0.85 4.04 8.35
N ASN A 38 0.56 4.38 9.61
CA ASN A 38 1.55 4.33 10.69
C ASN A 38 2.08 2.91 10.93
N PHE A 39 1.19 1.90 10.93
CA PHE A 39 1.61 0.51 11.07
C PHE A 39 2.56 0.11 9.93
N VAL A 40 2.18 0.42 8.69
CA VAL A 40 2.99 0.11 7.52
C VAL A 40 4.35 0.80 7.61
N GLN A 41 4.38 2.10 7.96
CA GLN A 41 5.63 2.86 8.10
C GLN A 41 6.58 2.29 9.14
N ALA A 42 6.07 1.85 10.29
CA ALA A 42 6.90 1.32 11.35
C ALA A 42 7.43 -0.09 11.06
N ASN A 43 6.72 -0.90 10.25
CA ASN A 43 6.97 -2.34 10.18
C ASN A 43 7.40 -2.86 8.81
N LEU A 44 7.13 -2.13 7.72
CA LEU A 44 7.21 -2.67 6.35
C LEU A 44 8.20 -1.92 5.44
N ALA A 45 8.92 -0.95 5.97
CA ALA A 45 10.05 -0.32 5.29
C ALA A 45 11.28 -1.25 5.30
N SER A 46 12.08 -1.19 4.25
CA SER A 46 13.34 -1.92 4.09
C SER A 46 14.35 -1.03 3.35
N GLU A 47 15.62 -1.44 3.32
CA GLU A 47 16.67 -0.71 2.59
C GLU A 47 16.40 -0.62 1.08
N SER A 48 15.70 -1.61 0.52
CA SER A 48 15.41 -1.73 -0.92
C SER A 48 14.00 -1.28 -1.31
N GLY A 49 13.34 -0.49 -0.46
CA GLY A 49 11.97 -0.02 -0.65
C GLY A 49 11.01 -0.61 0.39
N TRP A 50 9.79 -0.95 -0.02
CA TRP A 50 8.74 -1.40 0.88
C TRP A 50 8.27 -2.81 0.54
N TYR A 51 8.17 -3.62 1.59
CA TYR A 51 7.54 -4.93 1.54
C TYR A 51 6.07 -4.83 1.14
N SER A 52 5.52 -5.90 0.55
CA SER A 52 4.19 -5.85 -0.08
C SER A 52 3.03 -5.75 0.92
N GLY A 53 3.24 -6.21 2.16
CA GLY A 53 2.22 -6.11 3.20
C GLY A 53 2.46 -7.01 4.41
N TYR A 54 1.40 -7.24 5.16
CA TYR A 54 1.43 -8.00 6.41
C TYR A 54 0.22 -8.94 6.51
N TYR A 55 0.47 -10.21 6.82
CA TYR A 55 -0.58 -11.18 7.15
C TYR A 55 -0.98 -11.01 8.61
N GLU A 56 -2.16 -10.46 8.85
CA GLU A 56 -2.61 -10.06 10.19
C GLU A 56 -2.75 -11.24 11.14
N ASN A 57 -3.28 -12.36 10.65
CA ASN A 57 -3.51 -13.55 11.45
C ASN A 57 -2.26 -14.41 11.65
N LEU A 58 -1.32 -14.36 10.68
CA LEU A 58 -0.06 -15.10 10.76
C LEU A 58 1.02 -14.30 11.51
N GLU A 59 0.74 -13.02 11.76
CA GLU A 59 1.69 -12.05 12.31
C GLU A 59 2.99 -11.92 11.50
N GLN A 60 2.91 -12.11 10.18
CA GLN A 60 4.06 -12.24 9.30
C GLN A 60 4.11 -11.13 8.24
N VAL A 61 5.31 -10.61 8.02
CA VAL A 61 5.61 -9.69 6.91
C VAL A 61 5.67 -10.47 5.60
N ASN A 62 4.96 -10.00 4.58
CA ASN A 62 5.18 -10.45 3.22
C ASN A 62 6.35 -9.67 2.62
N GLN A 63 7.54 -10.28 2.66
CA GLN A 63 8.79 -9.65 2.25
C GLN A 63 8.97 -9.49 0.73
N ALA A 64 7.94 -9.77 -0.08
CA ALA A 64 8.03 -9.57 -1.52
C ALA A 64 8.26 -8.09 -1.85
N LEU A 65 9.35 -7.82 -2.58
CA LEU A 65 9.67 -6.52 -3.15
C LEU A 65 9.28 -6.53 -4.62
N THR A 66 8.13 -5.93 -4.94
CA THR A 66 7.63 -5.89 -6.32
C THR A 66 7.70 -4.48 -6.89
N ALA A 67 7.98 -4.38 -8.19
CA ALA A 67 7.98 -3.10 -8.91
C ALA A 67 6.59 -2.43 -8.86
N ASN A 68 5.51 -3.20 -8.93
CA ASN A 68 4.15 -2.66 -8.82
C ASN A 68 3.87 -2.04 -7.44
N ASN A 69 4.23 -2.72 -6.35
CA ASN A 69 4.01 -2.19 -4.99
C ASN A 69 4.78 -0.89 -4.79
N ASN A 70 6.07 -0.90 -5.09
CA ASN A 70 6.93 0.26 -4.89
C ASN A 70 6.64 1.40 -5.86
N GLY A 71 6.28 1.11 -7.12
CA GLY A 71 5.89 2.11 -8.11
C GLY A 71 4.64 2.89 -7.69
N ILE A 72 3.61 2.18 -7.21
CA ILE A 72 2.39 2.83 -6.69
C ILE A 72 2.70 3.68 -5.45
N ILE A 73 3.57 3.20 -4.55
CA ILE A 73 3.97 3.98 -3.37
C ILE A 73 4.69 5.27 -3.78
N LEU A 74 5.62 5.21 -4.72
CA LEU A 74 6.30 6.39 -5.25
C LEU A 74 5.32 7.37 -5.89
N GLU A 75 4.34 6.87 -6.66
CA GLU A 75 3.29 7.71 -7.24
C GLU A 75 2.44 8.39 -6.16
N CYS A 76 2.09 7.68 -5.07
CA CYS A 76 1.39 8.28 -3.94
C CYS A 76 2.22 9.37 -3.25
N LEU A 77 3.52 9.14 -3.05
CA LEU A 77 4.41 10.14 -2.44
C LEU A 77 4.58 11.37 -3.34
N LEU A 78 4.70 11.18 -4.66
CA LEU A 78 4.68 12.26 -5.63
C LEU A 78 3.38 13.05 -5.50
N TYR A 79 2.22 12.37 -5.56
CA TYR A 79 0.92 13.02 -5.46
C TYR A 79 0.80 13.83 -4.16
N LYS A 80 1.26 13.29 -3.02
CA LYS A 80 1.29 13.99 -1.74
C LYS A 80 2.13 15.27 -1.81
N GLN A 81 3.24 15.24 -2.53
CA GLN A 81 4.16 16.37 -2.66
C GLN A 81 3.65 17.46 -3.62
N VAL A 82 3.03 17.07 -4.74
CA VAL A 82 2.76 18.00 -5.86
C VAL A 82 1.26 18.21 -6.13
N GLY A 83 0.39 17.44 -5.50
CA GLY A 83 -1.08 17.54 -5.65
C GLY A 83 -1.62 17.10 -7.01
N LYS A 84 -0.81 16.47 -7.87
CA LYS A 84 -1.17 16.07 -9.23
C LYS A 84 -0.77 14.61 -9.49
N PRO A 85 -1.60 13.83 -10.23
CA PRO A 85 -1.20 12.50 -10.71
C PRO A 85 0.06 12.56 -11.59
N LEU A 86 0.83 11.46 -11.64
CA LEU A 86 2.14 11.43 -12.31
C LEU A 86 2.09 11.96 -13.74
N LEU A 87 1.14 11.49 -14.57
CA LEU A 87 1.05 11.88 -15.97
C LEU A 87 0.75 13.38 -16.14
N ILE A 88 -0.10 13.94 -15.27
CA ILE A 88 -0.44 15.37 -15.30
C ILE A 88 0.75 16.20 -14.84
N TRP A 89 1.44 15.77 -13.78
CA TRP A 89 2.63 16.45 -13.28
C TRP A 89 3.79 16.42 -14.29
N ALA A 90 3.99 15.30 -14.96
CA ALA A 90 5.04 15.10 -15.95
C ALA A 90 4.74 15.76 -17.31
N GLY A 91 3.58 16.39 -17.50
CA GLY A 91 3.19 17.02 -18.77
C GLY A 91 3.04 16.01 -19.92
N VAL A 92 2.70 14.75 -19.61
CA VAL A 92 2.49 13.72 -20.63
C VAL A 92 1.13 13.94 -21.27
N ASN A 93 1.13 14.41 -22.52
CA ASN A 93 -0.06 14.49 -23.35
C ASN A 93 -0.32 13.11 -23.98
N LYS A 94 -1.56 12.64 -23.91
CA LYS A 94 -2.00 11.45 -24.65
C LYS A 94 -2.37 11.80 -26.08
#